data_AF-A0A2S9YN61-F1
#
_entry.id   AF-A0A2S9YN61-F1
#
_cell.length_a   1.000
_cell.length_b   1.000
_cell.length_c   1.000
_cell.angle_alpha   90.00
_cell.angle_beta   90.00
_cell.angle_gamma   90.00
#
_symmetry.space_group_name_H-M   'P 1'
#
loop_
_entity.id
_entity.type
_entity.pdbx_description
1 polymer ?
#
loop_
_entity_poly.entity_id
_entity_poly.type
_entity_poly.pdbx_seq_one_letter_code
_entity_poly.pdbx_strand_id
1 'polypeptide(L)'
;MRHNRNLWIVGAGNRWCVENCDPTKLSCGSGSCIYVGDGFHCGTPGAKQYGEQCFHGGECDAGMICAALPGVPGCEGVSCCTPFCVDGEDSTCPGFGEGQQCVTGLQVPDAFNHVGVCTWP
;
A
#
# COMPACT_ATOMS: atom_id res chain seq x y z
N MET A 1 31.34 21.32 -18.75
CA MET A 1 30.78 22.19 -17.69
C MET A 1 29.40 22.69 -18.15
N ARG A 2 28.44 22.76 -17.20
CA ARG A 2 27.07 23.33 -17.28
C ARG A 2 26.03 22.43 -18.00
N HIS A 3 25.23 21.65 -17.27
CA HIS A 3 24.09 21.98 -16.38
C HIS A 3 22.73 21.97 -17.10
N ASN A 4 22.01 20.87 -16.87
CA ASN A 4 20.73 20.82 -16.16
C ASN A 4 19.58 21.69 -16.70
N ARG A 5 18.58 21.04 -17.32
CA ARG A 5 17.17 21.43 -17.24
C ARG A 5 16.29 20.16 -17.25
N ASN A 6 16.11 19.57 -16.08
CA ASN A 6 14.99 18.66 -15.83
C ASN A 6 13.71 19.49 -15.85
N LEU A 7 12.99 19.41 -16.96
CA LEU A 7 11.66 19.95 -17.14
C LEU A 7 10.67 18.97 -16.50
N TRP A 8 10.35 19.15 -15.22
CA TRP A 8 9.22 18.47 -14.60
C TRP A 8 7.94 19.10 -15.11
N ILE A 9 7.30 18.48 -16.10
CA ILE A 9 5.95 18.83 -16.52
C ILE A 9 5.01 18.28 -15.45
N VAL A 10 4.55 19.16 -14.56
CA VAL A 10 3.41 18.89 -13.68
C VAL A 10 2.16 19.07 -14.53
N GLY A 11 1.66 17.97 -15.11
CA GLY A 11 0.47 17.95 -15.95
C GLY A 11 -0.72 17.35 -15.19
N ALA A 12 -1.67 18.21 -14.82
CA ALA A 12 -2.98 17.79 -14.35
C ALA A 12 -3.76 17.08 -15.47
N GLY A 13 -4.25 15.87 -15.21
CA GLY A 13 -5.07 15.11 -16.16
C GLY A 13 -5.73 13.91 -15.52
N ASN A 14 -7.01 14.05 -15.16
CA ASN A 14 -7.88 12.92 -14.84
C ASN A 14 -7.99 11.98 -16.05
N ARG A 15 -7.25 10.87 -16.00
CA ARG A 15 -7.47 9.65 -16.79
C ARG A 15 -6.54 8.59 -16.21
N TRP A 16 -7.08 7.42 -15.97
CA TRP A 16 -6.49 6.13 -15.60
C TRP A 16 -5.13 5.82 -16.26
N CYS A 17 -4.08 6.59 -15.96
CA CYS A 17 -2.70 6.20 -16.12
C CYS A 17 -2.42 5.32 -14.91
N VAL A 18 -2.59 4.02 -15.12
CA VAL A 18 -2.24 2.99 -14.15
C VAL A 18 -0.71 2.92 -14.10
N GLU A 19 -0.09 3.97 -13.56
CA GLU A 19 1.33 3.95 -13.25
C GLU A 19 1.48 3.02 -12.05
N ASN A 20 2.24 1.94 -12.25
CA ASN A 20 2.60 1.07 -11.15
C ASN A 20 3.31 1.90 -10.08
N CYS A 21 2.94 1.68 -8.83
CA CYS A 21 3.49 2.42 -7.71
C CYS A 21 4.04 1.48 -6.65
N ASP A 22 4.98 1.95 -5.85
CA ASP A 22 5.44 1.23 -4.67
C ASP A 22 4.72 1.83 -3.45
N PRO A 23 3.88 1.07 -2.72
CA PRO A 23 3.11 1.58 -1.59
C PRO A 23 3.98 1.90 -0.36
N THR A 24 5.22 1.40 -0.34
CA THR A 24 6.20 1.72 0.72
C THR A 24 6.95 3.02 0.43
N LYS A 25 6.69 3.64 -0.73
CA LYS A 25 7.30 4.90 -1.18
C LYS A 25 6.23 5.90 -1.59
N LEU A 26 6.51 7.18 -1.43
CA LEU A 26 5.63 8.23 -1.94
C LEU A 26 5.75 8.30 -3.48
N SER A 27 4.89 7.56 -4.19
CA SER A 27 5.01 7.34 -5.64
C SER A 27 3.91 8.00 -6.48
N CYS A 28 2.79 8.41 -5.87
CA CYS A 28 1.57 8.80 -6.61
C CYS A 28 1.23 10.30 -6.58
N GLY A 29 2.18 11.16 -6.20
CA GLY A 29 1.95 12.60 -6.12
C GLY A 29 0.80 12.96 -5.18
N SER A 30 -0.35 13.38 -5.74
CA SER A 30 -1.57 13.72 -4.98
C SER A 30 -2.54 12.56 -4.78
N GLY A 31 -2.28 11.41 -5.41
CA GLY A 31 -3.05 10.17 -5.22
C GLY A 31 -2.41 9.25 -4.18
N SER A 32 -3.00 8.05 -4.04
CA SER A 32 -2.50 6.98 -3.19
C SER A 32 -2.14 5.75 -4.01
N CYS A 33 -1.17 4.98 -3.51
CA CYS A 33 -0.82 3.70 -4.08
C CYS A 33 -1.75 2.62 -3.50
N ILE A 34 -2.63 2.07 -4.34
CA ILE A 34 -3.66 1.10 -3.95
C ILE A 34 -3.33 -0.28 -4.52
N TYR A 35 -3.63 -1.34 -3.77
CA TYR A 35 -3.51 -2.73 -4.24
C TYR A 35 -4.82 -3.19 -4.88
N VAL A 36 -4.77 -3.80 -6.08
CA VAL A 36 -5.96 -4.30 -6.79
C VAL A 36 -5.89 -5.78 -7.16
N GLY A 37 -5.26 -6.60 -6.32
CA GLY A 37 -5.25 -8.05 -6.45
C GLY A 37 -4.14 -8.60 -7.36
N ASP A 38 -3.72 -7.85 -8.39
CA ASP A 38 -2.63 -8.23 -9.29
C ASP A 38 -1.45 -7.24 -9.30
N GLY A 39 -1.56 -6.15 -8.53
CA GLY A 39 -0.54 -5.11 -8.53
C GLY A 39 -0.92 -3.87 -7.72
N PHE A 40 -0.01 -2.91 -7.77
CA PHE A 40 -0.10 -1.62 -7.10
C PHE A 40 -0.24 -0.50 -8.11
N HIS A 41 -1.23 0.37 -7.92
CA HIS A 41 -1.55 1.41 -8.89
C HIS A 41 -1.86 2.74 -8.22
N CYS A 42 -1.49 3.82 -8.89
CA CYS A 42 -1.91 5.14 -8.44
C CYS A 42 -3.41 5.34 -8.65
N GLY A 43 -4.10 5.69 -7.58
CA GLY A 43 -5.54 5.92 -7.54
C GLY A 43 -5.91 7.06 -6.61
N THR A 44 -7.21 7.30 -6.49
CA THR A 44 -7.73 8.17 -5.44
C THR A 44 -7.67 7.38 -4.13
N PRO A 45 -7.16 7.97 -3.02
CA PRO A 45 -7.23 7.31 -1.72
C PRO A 45 -8.68 7.00 -1.36
N GLY A 46 -8.88 5.85 -0.73
CA GLY A 46 -10.13 5.55 -0.09
C GLY A 46 -10.35 6.43 1.14
N ALA A 47 -11.56 6.35 1.70
CA ALA A 47 -11.91 7.11 2.90
C ALA A 47 -12.02 6.22 4.15
N LYS A 48 -12.00 4.89 3.98
CA LYS A 48 -12.22 3.95 5.07
C LYS A 48 -11.01 3.89 5.97
N GLN A 49 -11.28 4.08 7.25
CA GLN A 49 -10.33 4.11 8.34
C GLN A 49 -10.04 2.70 8.87
N TYR A 50 -9.08 2.64 9.79
CA TYR A 50 -8.69 1.40 10.44
C TYR A 50 -9.90 0.66 11.04
N GLY A 51 -10.05 -0.63 10.74
CA GLY A 51 -11.13 -1.49 11.23
C GLY A 51 -12.47 -1.32 10.50
N GLU A 52 -12.59 -0.38 9.55
CA GLU A 52 -13.78 -0.28 8.72
C GLU A 52 -13.82 -1.39 7.66
N GLN A 53 -14.99 -2.01 7.50
CA GLN A 53 -15.22 -3.02 6.47
C GLN A 53 -15.04 -2.44 5.07
N CYS A 54 -14.35 -3.18 4.22
CA CYS A 54 -14.07 -2.81 2.85
C CYS A 54 -14.35 -3.98 1.91
N PHE A 55 -14.61 -3.67 0.64
CA PHE A 55 -14.87 -4.70 -0.38
C PHE A 55 -13.79 -4.74 -1.47
N HIS A 56 -13.02 -3.67 -1.60
CA HIS A 56 -11.99 -3.51 -2.62
C HIS A 56 -10.78 -2.78 -2.04
N GLY A 57 -9.58 -3.06 -2.57
CA GLY A 57 -8.32 -2.50 -2.08
C GLY A 57 -8.18 -0.98 -2.17
N GLY A 58 -8.97 -0.32 -3.02
CA GLY A 58 -8.99 1.14 -3.14
C GLY A 58 -9.91 1.86 -2.14
N GLU A 59 -10.63 1.14 -1.27
CA GLU A 59 -11.57 1.78 -0.33
C GLU A 59 -10.92 2.24 0.97
N CYS A 60 -9.75 1.69 1.30
CA CYS A 60 -8.98 2.05 2.48
C CYS A 60 -8.20 3.35 2.32
N ASP A 61 -7.94 4.00 3.44
CA ASP A 61 -7.03 5.14 3.49
C ASP A 61 -5.62 4.76 2.96
N ALA A 62 -4.86 5.77 2.58
CA ALA A 62 -3.59 5.59 1.90
C ALA A 62 -2.62 4.70 2.67
N GLY A 63 -2.00 3.75 1.97
CA GLY A 63 -1.03 2.82 2.55
C GLY A 63 -1.64 1.63 3.30
N MET A 64 -2.96 1.51 3.36
CA MET A 64 -3.63 0.32 3.91
C MET A 64 -4.16 -0.60 2.82
N ILE A 65 -4.18 -1.89 3.12
CA ILE A 65 -4.81 -2.92 2.30
C ILE A 65 -6.19 -3.28 2.83
N CYS A 66 -7.12 -3.52 1.92
CA CYS A 66 -8.37 -4.19 2.20
C CYS A 66 -8.17 -5.71 2.13
N ALA A 67 -8.10 -6.39 3.27
CA ALA A 67 -7.88 -7.83 3.28
C ALA A 67 -8.50 -8.49 4.53
N ALA A 68 -8.94 -9.73 4.38
CA ALA A 68 -9.22 -10.60 5.52
C ALA A 68 -7.90 -11.21 5.98
N LEU A 69 -7.28 -10.59 6.98
CA LEU A 69 -5.99 -11.02 7.49
C LEU A 69 -6.15 -11.66 8.88
N PRO A 70 -6.15 -13.00 8.97
CA PRO A 70 -6.01 -13.65 10.26
C PRO A 70 -4.64 -13.25 10.82
N GLY A 71 -4.60 -12.64 12.00
CA GLY A 71 -3.36 -12.21 12.64
C GLY A 71 -3.16 -10.70 12.76
N VAL A 72 -4.15 -9.90 12.37
CA VAL A 72 -4.19 -8.46 12.69
C VAL A 72 -5.16 -8.21 13.85
N PRO A 73 -4.68 -7.86 15.06
CA PRO A 73 -5.55 -7.57 16.19
C PRO A 73 -6.57 -6.48 15.86
N GLY A 74 -7.85 -6.73 16.16
CA GLY A 74 -8.92 -5.78 15.87
C GLY A 74 -9.40 -5.76 14.42
N CYS A 75 -8.87 -6.63 13.55
CA CYS A 75 -9.40 -6.81 12.21
C CYS A 75 -10.41 -7.96 12.14
N GLU A 76 -11.69 -7.62 12.15
CA GLU A 76 -12.76 -8.59 11.89
C GLU A 76 -13.18 -8.53 10.41
N GLY A 77 -13.23 -9.70 9.76
CA GLY A 77 -13.65 -9.82 8.36
C GLY A 77 -12.70 -9.14 7.37
N VAL A 78 -13.23 -8.77 6.20
CA VAL A 78 -12.49 -8.02 5.18
C VAL A 78 -12.59 -6.53 5.53
N SER A 79 -11.50 -5.97 6.08
CA SER A 79 -11.47 -4.62 6.64
C SER A 79 -10.12 -3.95 6.38
N CYS A 80 -10.08 -2.63 6.47
CA CYS A 80 -8.86 -1.83 6.33
C CYS A 80 -8.06 -1.89 7.63
N CYS A 81 -7.13 -2.84 7.79
CA CYS A 81 -6.53 -3.06 9.12
C CYS A 81 -5.01 -3.24 9.14
N THR A 82 -4.36 -3.32 7.99
CA THR A 82 -2.90 -3.40 7.99
C THR A 82 -2.29 -2.45 6.99
N PRO A 83 -1.20 -1.77 7.37
CA PRO A 83 -0.37 -1.08 6.41
C PRO A 83 0.43 -2.07 5.56
N PHE A 84 0.94 -1.57 4.44
CA PHE A 84 2.05 -2.20 3.71
C PHE A 84 3.37 -1.98 4.44
N CYS A 85 4.30 -2.92 4.28
CA CYS A 85 5.63 -2.88 4.87
C CYS A 85 6.69 -3.39 3.89
N VAL A 86 7.96 -3.17 4.20
CA VAL A 86 9.11 -3.67 3.44
C VAL A 86 9.65 -4.94 4.12
N ASP A 87 9.94 -5.96 3.34
CA ASP A 87 10.58 -7.20 3.82
C ASP A 87 11.87 -6.91 4.60
N GLY A 88 12.00 -7.54 5.77
CA GLY A 88 13.11 -7.30 6.70
C GLY A 88 12.99 -6.02 7.54
N GLU A 89 11.95 -5.21 7.36
CA GLU A 89 11.67 -4.01 8.17
C GLU A 89 10.52 -4.22 9.17
N ASP A 90 10.49 -5.37 9.85
CA ASP A 90 9.45 -5.75 10.83
C ASP A 90 9.17 -4.67 11.88
N SER A 91 10.20 -3.91 12.30
CA SER A 91 10.09 -2.85 13.29
C SER A 91 9.21 -1.66 12.85
N THR A 92 8.87 -1.59 11.56
CA THR A 92 7.94 -0.60 11.01
C THR A 92 6.48 -1.02 11.19
N CYS A 93 6.20 -2.28 11.51
CA CYS A 93 4.86 -2.76 11.76
C CYS A 93 4.31 -2.20 13.08
N PRO A 94 3.08 -1.63 13.09
CA PRO A 94 2.50 -1.05 14.30
C PRO A 94 2.44 -2.01 15.49
N GLY A 95 2.20 -3.30 15.23
CA GLY A 95 2.17 -4.35 16.24
C GLY A 95 3.50 -5.10 16.43
N PHE A 96 4.66 -4.54 16.03
CA PHE A 96 5.94 -5.23 16.15
C PHE A 96 6.25 -5.67 17.60
N GLY A 97 5.97 -4.80 18.58
CA GLY A 97 6.13 -5.12 20.01
C GLY A 97 5.20 -6.24 20.50
N GLU A 98 4.16 -6.56 19.73
CA GLU A 98 3.17 -7.61 19.97
C GLU A 98 3.40 -8.84 19.05
N GLY A 99 4.53 -8.88 18.33
CA GLY A 99 4.93 -9.99 17.48
C GLY A 99 4.46 -9.92 16.03
N GLN A 100 3.88 -8.81 15.56
CA GLN A 100 3.64 -8.65 14.13
C GLN A 100 4.95 -8.58 13.35
N GLN A 101 4.92 -9.10 12.13
CA GLN A 101 6.03 -9.10 11.18
C GLN A 101 5.55 -8.66 9.82
N CYS A 102 6.49 -8.26 8.97
CA CYS A 102 6.20 -7.98 7.58
C CYS A 102 6.11 -9.29 6.79
N VAL A 103 4.91 -9.71 6.45
CA VAL A 103 4.68 -10.96 5.70
C VAL A 103 4.49 -10.62 4.21
N THR A 104 5.40 -11.12 3.38
CA THR A 104 5.36 -11.01 1.91
C THR A 104 4.54 -12.13 1.27
N GLY A 105 4.42 -12.13 -0.06
CA GLY A 105 3.68 -13.15 -0.81
C GLY A 105 2.35 -12.67 -1.40
N LEU A 106 2.16 -11.35 -1.48
CA LEU A 106 1.07 -10.78 -2.29
C LEU A 106 1.22 -11.23 -3.75
N GLN A 107 0.10 -11.39 -4.45
CA GLN A 107 0.10 -11.65 -5.88
C GLN A 107 0.42 -10.33 -6.61
N VAL A 108 1.72 -10.07 -6.81
CA VAL A 108 2.25 -8.85 -7.43
C VAL A 108 3.40 -9.19 -8.39
N PRO A 109 3.75 -8.29 -9.31
CA PRO A 109 4.96 -8.45 -10.13
C PRO A 109 6.25 -8.52 -9.29
N ASP A 110 7.28 -9.19 -9.80
CA ASP A 110 8.55 -9.40 -9.09
C ASP A 110 9.20 -8.13 -8.55
N ALA A 111 9.00 -7.00 -9.23
CA ALA A 111 9.47 -5.68 -8.82
C ALA A 111 8.91 -5.22 -7.45
N PHE A 112 7.89 -5.89 -6.94
CA PHE A 112 7.20 -5.58 -5.68
C PHE A 112 7.18 -6.75 -4.68
N ASN A 113 7.97 -7.81 -4.89
CA ASN A 113 8.05 -8.94 -3.94
C ASN A 113 8.62 -8.54 -2.57
N HIS A 114 9.28 -7.37 -2.47
CA HIS A 114 9.70 -6.78 -1.21
C HIS A 114 8.56 -6.18 -0.39
N VAL A 115 7.38 -6.01 -0.98
CA VAL A 115 6.21 -5.43 -0.31
C VAL A 115 5.43 -6.55 0.40
N GLY A 116 5.28 -6.40 1.70
CA GLY A 116 4.45 -7.25 2.53
C GLY A 116 3.32 -6.49 3.22
N VAL A 117 2.67 -7.19 4.13
CA VAL A 117 1.65 -6.63 5.03
C VAL A 117 1.99 -6.99 6.48
N CYS A 118 1.67 -6.09 7.41
CA CYS A 118 1.91 -6.31 8.83
C CYS A 118 0.86 -7.24 9.44
N THR A 119 1.27 -8.45 9.79
CA THR A 119 0.41 -9.45 10.44
C THR A 119 1.24 -10.34 11.36
N TRP A 120 0.60 -11.13 12.22
CA TRP A 120 1.27 -12.27 12.81
C TRP A 120 1.63 -13.32 11.73
N PRO A 121 2.82 -13.94 11.81
CA PRO A 121 3.26 -14.98 10.88
C PRO A 121 2.40 -16.26 10.94
#